data_AF-A0A101B9N9-F1
#
_entry.id   AF-A0A101B9N9-F1
#
_cell.length_a   1.000
_cell.length_b   1.000
_cell.length_c   1.000
_cell.angle_alpha   90.00
_cell.angle_beta   90.00
_cell.angle_gamma   90.00
#
_symmetry.space_group_name_H-M   'P 1'
#
loop_
_entity.id
_entity.type
_entity.pdbx_description
1 polymer ?
#
loop_
_entity_poly.entity_id
_entity_poly.type
_entity_poly.pdbx_seq_one_letter_code
_entity_poly.pdbx_strand_id
1 'polypeptide(L)'
;MMWPPPPPSSDPWATGPAPDPDADGAPVDQPAVEPVAEPLWEPLADPVADSGPDEFAEPIEQPVEQSIEQPVEPEYAPEPPPATGWAPESSAPPPVVPRSQVAPPQQKKPKWLIAAAIAGVIIVGIAAWLLIPSGGDDDGGAAATTTTPSNTADPEAEAELRALFPRGYTPDACELQTPPTGALAEASCGANTDPGGPPAATYTIAADDTALDTAFNDVVEASTIVTCPGNIQSPGPWRRNATPQKVSGVLFCGLQGSRPVVAWTNTDDSLIAVVKAGAQGPTLDQLYTWWSSHS
;
A
#
# COMPACT_ATOMS: atom_id res chain seq x y z
N MET A 1 18.28 26.88 31.61
CA MET A 1 17.23 27.29 30.67
C MET A 1 15.93 26.70 31.18
N MET A 2 15.01 27.55 31.63
CA MET A 2 13.77 27.15 32.31
C MET A 2 12.69 26.90 31.25
N TRP A 3 12.09 25.72 31.24
CA TRP A 3 10.99 25.37 30.32
C TRP A 3 9.69 26.11 30.75
N PRO A 4 8.88 26.64 29.83
CA PRO A 4 7.57 27.19 30.17
C PRO A 4 6.58 26.07 30.57
N PRO A 5 5.61 26.35 31.47
CA PRO A 5 4.61 25.38 31.88
C PRO A 5 3.56 25.12 30.78
N PRO A 6 2.90 23.94 30.77
CA PRO A 6 1.85 23.62 29.81
C PRO A 6 0.56 24.43 30.07
N PRO A 7 -0.28 24.64 29.02
CA PRO A 7 -1.57 25.33 29.14
C PRO A 7 -2.61 24.51 29.93
N PRO A 8 -3.66 25.16 30.50
CA PRO A 8 -4.68 24.47 31.28
C PRO A 8 -5.58 23.59 30.42
N SER A 9 -5.86 22.39 30.94
CA SER A 9 -6.83 21.42 30.42
C SER A 9 -8.22 22.05 30.33
N SER A 10 -8.84 21.99 29.15
CA SER A 10 -10.25 22.33 28.95
C SER A 10 -11.05 21.03 29.09
N ASP A 11 -11.74 20.86 30.22
CA ASP A 11 -12.68 19.76 30.42
C ASP A 11 -13.94 19.96 29.54
N PRO A 12 -14.30 19.01 28.66
CA PRO A 12 -15.52 19.10 27.85
C PRO A 12 -16.80 18.64 28.58
N TRP A 13 -16.75 18.39 29.90
CA TRP A 13 -17.86 17.79 30.67
C TRP A 13 -18.57 18.76 31.63
N ALA A 14 -18.64 20.05 31.30
CA ALA A 14 -19.53 20.98 32.00
C ALA A 14 -20.99 20.67 31.63
N THR A 15 -21.65 19.89 32.49
CA THR A 15 -23.06 19.52 32.40
C THR A 15 -23.96 20.73 32.65
N GLY A 16 -24.67 21.18 31.61
CA GLY A 16 -25.79 22.11 31.73
C GLY A 16 -27.10 21.38 32.08
N PRO A 17 -28.05 22.01 32.79
CA PRO A 17 -29.29 21.37 33.20
C PRO A 17 -30.26 21.19 32.02
N ALA A 18 -30.96 20.05 32.01
CA ALA A 18 -31.93 19.63 31.01
C ALA A 18 -33.20 20.52 30.99
N PRO A 19 -33.87 20.69 29.83
CA PRO A 19 -35.15 21.41 29.75
C PRO A 19 -36.34 20.52 30.14
N ASP A 20 -37.28 21.11 30.89
CA ASP A 20 -38.58 20.55 31.27
C ASP A 20 -39.46 20.23 30.04
N PRO A 21 -40.20 19.10 30.04
CA PRO A 21 -41.33 18.89 29.15
C PRO A 21 -42.61 19.52 29.76
N ASP A 22 -43.54 19.89 28.89
CA ASP A 22 -44.90 20.39 29.19
C ASP A 22 -45.08 21.92 29.22
N ALA A 23 -45.36 22.47 28.03
CA ALA A 23 -46.26 23.61 27.89
C ALA A 23 -47.17 23.39 26.66
N ASP A 24 -48.42 23.05 26.95
CA ASP A 24 -49.53 22.80 26.04
C ASP A 24 -49.90 23.98 25.12
N GLY A 25 -50.20 23.63 23.86
CA GLY A 25 -51.52 23.84 23.25
C GLY A 25 -51.92 25.22 22.70
N ALA A 26 -52.00 25.34 21.37
CA ALA A 26 -53.20 25.81 20.65
C ALA A 26 -53.10 25.54 19.12
N PRO A 27 -54.23 25.36 18.41
CA PRO A 27 -54.28 24.70 17.11
C PRO A 27 -54.29 25.69 15.94
N VAL A 28 -53.75 25.29 14.79
CA VAL A 28 -54.02 26.01 13.54
C VAL A 28 -54.12 25.05 12.34
N ASP A 29 -55.31 25.10 11.76
CA ASP A 29 -55.83 24.66 10.47
C ASP A 29 -55.00 23.77 9.53
N GLN A 30 -55.59 22.62 9.20
CA GLN A 30 -55.36 21.89 7.96
C GLN A 30 -55.88 22.69 6.76
N PRO A 31 -55.27 22.50 5.58
CA PRO A 31 -56.14 22.16 4.46
C PRO A 31 -55.66 20.92 3.69
N ALA A 32 -56.65 20.04 3.50
CA ALA A 32 -57.01 19.35 2.27
C ALA A 32 -55.90 18.74 1.39
N VAL A 33 -55.98 17.41 1.35
CA VAL A 33 -55.41 16.49 0.36
C VAL A 33 -56.01 16.77 -1.03
N GLU A 34 -55.15 16.93 -2.04
CA GLU A 34 -55.50 16.64 -3.45
C GLU A 34 -54.48 15.66 -4.04
N PRO A 35 -54.90 14.58 -4.71
CA PRO A 35 -54.00 13.66 -5.40
C PRO A 35 -53.82 14.12 -6.85
N VAL A 36 -52.60 14.40 -7.28
CA VAL A 36 -52.30 14.58 -8.71
C VAL A 36 -51.57 13.35 -9.23
N ALA A 37 -52.28 12.67 -10.12
CA ALA A 37 -51.91 11.47 -10.82
C ALA A 37 -50.71 11.66 -11.76
N GLU A 38 -49.90 10.61 -11.91
CA GLU A 38 -49.14 10.36 -13.13
C GLU A 38 -50.10 10.29 -14.33
N PRO A 39 -49.67 10.70 -15.54
CA PRO A 39 -49.47 9.66 -16.55
C PRO A 39 -48.35 9.91 -17.59
N LEU A 40 -47.74 8.79 -17.99
CA LEU A 40 -47.52 8.34 -19.37
C LEU A 40 -46.59 9.17 -20.28
N TRP A 41 -45.35 8.71 -20.41
CA TRP A 41 -44.49 8.97 -21.56
C TRP A 41 -44.12 7.60 -22.12
N GLU A 42 -44.95 7.11 -23.03
CA GLU A 42 -44.76 5.88 -23.77
C GLU A 42 -43.71 6.04 -24.90
N PRO A 43 -43.20 4.92 -25.45
CA PRO A 43 -41.89 4.82 -26.07
C PRO A 43 -41.92 5.24 -27.54
N LEU A 44 -40.86 5.90 -28.01
CA LEU A 44 -40.59 6.01 -29.43
C LEU A 44 -39.54 4.97 -29.81
N ALA A 45 -40.04 3.84 -30.29
CA ALA A 45 -39.27 2.87 -31.04
C ALA A 45 -38.83 3.45 -32.40
N ASP A 46 -37.67 2.97 -32.86
CA ASP A 46 -36.99 3.21 -34.13
C ASP A 46 -37.87 3.24 -35.38
N PRO A 47 -37.34 3.83 -36.46
CA PRO A 47 -37.18 3.00 -37.65
C PRO A 47 -35.74 2.91 -38.19
N VAL A 48 -35.42 1.67 -38.53
CA VAL A 48 -34.30 1.16 -39.34
C VAL A 48 -34.25 1.78 -40.74
N ALA A 49 -33.06 2.17 -41.20
CA ALA A 49 -32.57 2.06 -42.59
C ALA A 49 -31.07 2.41 -42.57
N ASP A 50 -30.17 1.42 -42.65
CA ASP A 50 -29.55 0.96 -43.90
C ASP A 50 -28.87 2.09 -44.67
N SER A 51 -27.54 2.13 -44.57
CA SER A 51 -26.65 2.82 -45.50
C SER A 51 -25.38 1.97 -45.53
N GLY A 52 -25.21 1.26 -46.64
CA GLY A 52 -24.18 0.25 -46.85
C GLY A 52 -22.75 0.81 -46.95
N PRO A 53 -21.78 -0.07 -47.16
CA PRO A 53 -20.39 0.29 -47.35
C PRO A 53 -20.12 0.62 -48.82
N ASP A 54 -20.06 1.91 -49.17
CA ASP A 54 -19.38 2.40 -50.38
C ASP A 54 -17.95 2.76 -49.96
N GLU A 55 -16.95 1.94 -50.24
CA GLU A 55 -16.30 1.84 -51.55
C GLU A 55 -15.70 3.19 -51.98
N PHE A 56 -14.60 3.56 -51.30
CA PHE A 56 -13.56 4.38 -51.92
C PHE A 56 -12.22 3.67 -51.71
N ALA A 57 -11.97 2.74 -52.62
CA ALA A 57 -10.62 2.49 -53.08
C ALA A 57 -10.15 3.76 -53.80
N GLU A 58 -9.07 4.38 -53.33
CA GLU A 58 -7.99 4.89 -54.19
C GLU A 58 -6.68 4.90 -53.36
N PRO A 59 -5.68 4.07 -53.73
CA PRO A 59 -4.33 4.17 -53.18
C PRO A 59 -3.69 5.43 -53.76
N ILE A 60 -3.26 6.35 -52.91
CA ILE A 60 -2.43 7.48 -53.37
C ILE A 60 -1.03 6.91 -53.67
N GLU A 61 -0.83 6.54 -54.93
CA GLU A 61 0.48 6.32 -55.52
C GLU A 61 1.24 7.65 -55.64
N GLN A 62 2.33 7.76 -54.89
CA GLN A 62 3.67 8.32 -55.18
C GLN A 62 3.82 9.64 -55.99
N PRO A 63 4.86 10.43 -55.67
CA PRO A 63 6.14 10.18 -56.36
C PRO A 63 7.30 10.03 -55.38
N VAL A 64 7.91 8.85 -55.39
CA VAL A 64 9.27 8.63 -54.91
C VAL A 64 10.20 8.98 -56.07
N GLU A 65 10.56 10.24 -56.22
CA GLU A 65 11.69 10.65 -57.07
C GLU A 65 12.31 11.93 -56.52
N GLN A 66 13.37 11.79 -55.74
CA GLN A 66 14.62 12.53 -55.99
C GLN A 66 15.78 11.64 -55.56
N SER A 67 16.16 10.74 -56.47
CA SER A 67 17.49 10.16 -56.51
C SER A 67 18.45 11.30 -56.87
N ILE A 68 19.05 11.92 -55.85
CA ILE A 68 20.18 12.82 -56.08
C ILE A 68 21.41 11.92 -56.14
N GLU A 69 21.75 11.52 -57.35
CA GLU A 69 23.08 11.06 -57.74
C GLU A 69 24.08 12.13 -57.31
N GLN A 70 24.81 11.87 -56.22
CA GLN A 70 26.02 12.63 -55.94
C GLN A 70 27.16 12.02 -56.76
N PRO A 71 27.88 12.83 -57.58
CA PRO A 71 28.99 12.36 -58.39
C PRO A 71 30.11 11.81 -57.50
N VAL A 72 30.58 10.61 -57.85
CA VAL A 72 31.79 10.01 -57.29
C VAL A 72 32.96 10.41 -58.19
N GLU A 73 33.88 11.24 -57.69
CA GLU A 73 35.23 11.43 -58.26
C GLU A 73 36.18 12.05 -57.22
N PRO A 74 37.52 11.97 -57.38
CA PRO A 74 38.34 10.98 -56.71
C PRO A 74 39.26 11.57 -55.64
N GLU A 75 39.75 10.65 -54.80
CA GLU A 75 40.95 10.69 -53.98
C GLU A 75 41.94 11.85 -54.21
N TYR A 76 42.07 12.72 -53.20
CA TYR A 76 43.27 13.53 -52.98
C TYR A 76 43.54 13.66 -51.48
N ALA A 77 44.57 12.94 -51.02
CA ALA A 77 45.13 13.07 -49.69
C ALA A 77 46.00 14.33 -49.61
N PRO A 78 45.80 15.22 -48.62
CA PRO A 78 46.80 16.23 -48.29
C PRO A 78 47.86 15.64 -47.33
N GLU A 79 49.13 15.78 -47.71
CA GLU A 79 50.33 15.51 -46.91
C GLU A 79 50.29 16.19 -45.52
N PRO A 80 50.88 15.58 -44.47
CA PRO A 80 50.97 16.19 -43.16
C PRO A 80 52.04 17.29 -43.08
N PRO A 81 51.82 18.39 -42.33
CA PRO A 81 52.80 19.47 -42.15
C PRO A 81 53.99 19.04 -41.27
N PRO A 82 55.15 19.72 -41.37
CA PRO A 82 56.39 19.30 -40.71
C PRO A 82 56.30 19.37 -39.19
N ALA A 83 56.81 18.30 -38.56
CA ALA A 83 56.89 18.13 -37.11
C ALA A 83 57.68 19.27 -36.45
N THR A 84 57.00 20.02 -35.58
CA THR A 84 57.65 20.87 -34.59
C THR A 84 57.10 20.51 -33.21
N GLY A 85 57.82 19.62 -32.54
CA GLY A 85 57.89 19.53 -31.08
C GLY A 85 56.69 18.93 -30.35
N TRP A 86 57.02 18.15 -29.31
CA TRP A 86 56.15 17.56 -28.28
C TRP A 86 55.54 16.20 -28.66
N ALA A 87 56.27 15.15 -28.26
CA ALA A 87 55.81 13.78 -28.25
C ALA A 87 54.56 13.63 -27.36
N PRO A 88 53.51 12.94 -27.80
CA PRO A 88 52.51 12.42 -26.89
C PRO A 88 53.11 11.18 -26.22
N GLU A 89 53.50 11.34 -24.96
CA GLU A 89 53.86 10.24 -24.08
C GLU A 89 52.64 9.31 -23.99
N SER A 90 52.78 8.12 -24.56
CA SER A 90 51.85 7.01 -24.42
C SER A 90 51.66 6.71 -22.94
N SER A 91 50.65 7.32 -22.31
CA SER A 91 50.21 6.95 -20.97
C SER A 91 49.49 5.61 -21.04
N ALA A 92 50.27 4.53 -21.04
CA ALA A 92 49.76 3.23 -20.66
C ALA A 92 49.20 3.33 -19.22
N PRO A 93 48.01 2.80 -18.93
CA PRO A 93 47.56 2.68 -17.55
C PRO A 93 48.56 1.81 -16.78
N PRO A 94 48.90 2.14 -15.52
CA PRO A 94 49.83 1.33 -14.75
C PRO A 94 49.27 -0.09 -14.58
N PRO A 95 50.14 -1.12 -14.52
CA PRO A 95 49.67 -2.47 -14.24
C PRO A 95 48.96 -2.49 -12.88
N VAL A 96 47.73 -3.01 -12.87
CA VAL A 96 46.99 -3.28 -11.64
C VAL A 96 47.71 -4.41 -10.91
N VAL A 97 48.56 -4.05 -9.95
CA VAL A 97 49.12 -5.01 -8.99
C VAL A 97 47.96 -5.44 -8.08
N PRO A 98 47.56 -6.72 -8.03
CA PRO A 98 46.58 -7.16 -7.06
C PRO A 98 47.14 -6.92 -5.66
N ARG A 99 46.57 -5.94 -4.96
CA ARG A 99 46.86 -5.71 -3.55
C ARG A 99 46.28 -6.90 -2.81
N SER A 100 47.13 -7.77 -2.27
CA SER A 100 46.72 -8.82 -1.34
C SER A 100 45.95 -8.16 -0.20
N GLN A 101 44.63 -8.27 -0.22
CA GLN A 101 43.82 -7.83 0.90
C GLN A 101 44.10 -8.82 2.03
N VAL A 102 44.92 -8.38 2.99
CA VAL A 102 45.02 -9.05 4.28
C VAL A 102 43.63 -8.97 4.89
N ALA A 103 42.91 -10.09 4.87
CA ALA A 103 41.64 -10.21 5.56
C ALA A 103 41.85 -9.76 7.03
N PRO A 104 40.99 -8.90 7.58
CA PRO A 104 41.07 -8.55 9.00
C PRO A 104 41.01 -9.86 9.81
N PRO A 105 41.82 -10.02 10.87
CA PRO A 105 41.81 -11.24 11.66
C PRO A 105 40.39 -11.47 12.19
N GLN A 106 39.81 -12.59 11.81
CA GLN A 106 38.53 -13.07 12.31
C GLN A 106 38.64 -13.23 13.83
N GLN A 107 38.22 -12.20 14.58
CA GLN A 107 38.12 -12.26 16.02
C GLN A 107 37.01 -13.23 16.39
N LYS A 108 37.40 -14.48 16.65
CA LYS A 108 36.52 -15.48 17.27
C LYS A 108 36.20 -15.02 18.69
N LYS A 109 35.09 -14.31 18.85
CA LYS A 109 34.53 -13.99 20.17
C LYS A 109 34.21 -15.33 20.88
N PRO A 110 34.72 -15.58 22.09
CA PRO A 110 34.50 -16.84 22.78
C PRO A 110 33.02 -16.97 23.14
N LYS A 111 32.33 -17.92 22.51
CA LYS A 111 30.91 -18.27 22.70
C LYS A 111 30.56 -18.81 24.10
N TRP A 112 31.48 -18.71 25.08
CA TRP A 112 31.30 -19.27 26.42
C TRP A 112 30.82 -18.25 27.47
N LEU A 113 30.73 -16.95 27.16
CA LEU A 113 30.28 -15.94 28.14
C LEU A 113 28.76 -15.72 28.18
N ILE A 114 27.97 -16.35 27.31
CA ILE A 114 26.49 -16.27 27.35
C ILE A 114 25.87 -17.45 28.14
N ALA A 115 26.63 -18.48 28.47
CA ALA A 115 26.13 -19.63 29.23
C ALA A 115 26.01 -19.39 30.75
N ALA A 116 26.65 -18.34 31.29
CA ALA A 116 26.66 -18.10 32.75
C ALA A 116 25.58 -17.10 33.23
N ALA A 117 25.02 -16.27 32.36
CA ALA A 117 24.00 -15.29 32.76
C ALA A 117 22.56 -15.86 32.81
N ILE A 118 22.30 -16.95 32.08
CA ILE A 118 20.97 -17.58 32.02
C ILE A 118 20.73 -18.48 33.25
N ALA A 119 21.77 -19.11 33.81
CA ALA A 119 21.64 -19.96 34.99
C ALA A 119 21.33 -19.19 36.28
N GLY A 120 21.84 -17.96 36.42
CA GLY A 120 21.60 -17.13 37.61
C GLY A 120 20.15 -16.65 37.74
N VAL A 121 19.51 -16.25 36.64
CA VAL A 121 18.13 -15.74 36.64
C VAL A 121 17.11 -16.87 36.86
N ILE A 122 17.38 -18.06 36.35
CA ILE A 122 16.51 -19.23 36.54
C ILE A 122 16.49 -19.68 38.01
N ILE A 123 17.63 -19.68 38.70
CA ILE A 123 17.68 -20.11 40.11
C ILE A 123 16.99 -19.11 41.05
N VAL A 124 17.12 -17.81 40.79
CA VAL A 124 16.42 -16.77 41.60
C VAL A 124 14.91 -16.78 41.34
N GLY A 125 14.49 -16.99 40.09
CA GLY A 125 13.07 -17.12 39.73
C GLY A 125 12.41 -18.33 40.38
N ILE A 126 13.08 -19.49 40.39
CA ILE A 126 12.56 -20.71 41.03
C ILE A 126 12.50 -20.58 42.56
N ALA A 127 13.50 -19.96 43.18
CA ALA A 127 13.49 -19.74 44.63
C ALA A 127 12.37 -18.78 45.09
N ALA A 128 12.05 -17.76 44.28
CA ALA A 128 10.93 -16.87 44.54
C ALA A 128 9.57 -17.56 44.32
N TRP A 129 9.47 -18.47 43.36
CA TRP A 129 8.24 -19.23 43.08
C TRP A 129 7.94 -20.30 44.13
N LEU A 130 8.97 -20.88 44.77
CA LEU A 130 8.80 -21.90 45.81
C LEU A 130 8.43 -21.36 47.20
N LEU A 131 8.45 -20.04 47.41
CA LEU A 131 8.11 -19.40 48.69
C LEU A 131 6.72 -18.75 48.71
N ILE A 132 5.92 -18.91 47.66
CA ILE A 132 4.51 -18.49 47.68
C ILE A 132 3.71 -19.59 48.40
N PRO A 133 3.16 -19.32 49.60
CA PRO A 133 2.32 -20.28 50.29
C PRO A 133 1.02 -20.43 49.50
N SER A 134 0.82 -21.62 48.92
CA SER A 134 -0.47 -22.03 48.38
C SER A 134 -1.42 -22.28 49.55
N GLY A 135 -2.24 -21.28 49.88
CA GLY A 135 -3.40 -21.48 50.73
C GLY A 135 -4.44 -22.29 49.96
N GLY A 136 -4.81 -23.44 50.51
CA GLY A 136 -6.03 -24.14 50.14
C GLY A 136 -7.24 -23.40 50.71
N ASP A 137 -8.31 -23.30 49.94
CA ASP A 137 -9.50 -24.13 50.12
C ASP A 137 -10.53 -23.79 49.02
N ASP A 138 -11.43 -24.75 48.81
CA ASP A 138 -12.72 -24.69 48.12
C ASP A 138 -12.80 -25.00 46.61
N ASP A 139 -13.25 -26.23 46.38
CA ASP A 139 -13.93 -26.74 45.19
C ASP A 139 -14.97 -25.74 44.64
N GLY A 140 -14.59 -25.09 43.55
CA GLY A 140 -15.48 -24.35 42.68
C GLY A 140 -14.90 -24.35 41.29
N GLY A 141 -15.19 -25.40 40.52
CA GLY A 141 -14.75 -25.54 39.13
C GLY A 141 -15.26 -24.39 38.25
N ALA A 142 -14.55 -23.27 38.24
CA ALA A 142 -14.59 -22.31 37.17
C ALA A 142 -13.64 -22.83 36.09
N ALA A 143 -14.21 -23.41 35.04
CA ALA A 143 -13.50 -23.73 33.82
C ALA A 143 -12.71 -22.48 33.39
N ALA A 144 -11.38 -22.56 33.44
CA ALA A 144 -10.54 -21.59 32.78
C ALA A 144 -10.84 -21.69 31.28
N THR A 145 -11.66 -20.78 30.78
CA THR A 145 -11.87 -20.58 29.35
C THR A 145 -10.51 -20.19 28.79
N THR A 146 -9.80 -21.16 28.22
CA THR A 146 -8.70 -20.85 27.31
C THR A 146 -9.37 -20.21 26.11
N THR A 147 -9.36 -18.87 26.05
CA THR A 147 -9.81 -18.15 24.87
C THR A 147 -8.83 -18.51 23.76
N THR A 148 -9.17 -19.53 22.97
CA THR A 148 -8.58 -19.68 21.64
C THR A 148 -8.80 -18.35 20.93
N PRO A 149 -7.76 -17.70 20.37
CA PRO A 149 -7.97 -16.49 19.57
C PRO A 149 -8.95 -16.87 18.48
N SER A 150 -10.17 -16.37 18.60
CA SER A 150 -11.20 -16.58 17.60
C SER A 150 -10.92 -15.57 16.51
N ASN A 151 -10.68 -16.06 15.29
CA ASN A 151 -10.73 -15.26 14.06
C ASN A 151 -12.18 -14.90 13.76
N THR A 152 -12.84 -14.26 14.73
CA THR A 152 -14.20 -13.75 14.60
C THR A 152 -14.06 -12.30 14.18
N ALA A 153 -14.76 -11.93 13.10
CA ALA A 153 -14.78 -10.56 12.62
C ALA A 153 -15.31 -9.60 13.69
N ASP A 154 -14.68 -8.44 13.80
CA ASP A 154 -15.13 -7.34 14.66
C ASP A 154 -16.04 -6.39 13.84
N PRO A 155 -17.34 -6.26 14.19
CA PRO A 155 -18.26 -5.40 13.45
C PRO A 155 -17.86 -3.91 13.40
N GLU A 156 -17.14 -3.40 14.41
CA GLU A 156 -16.66 -2.02 14.43
C GLU A 156 -15.52 -1.83 13.42
N ALA A 157 -14.54 -2.74 13.44
CA ALA A 157 -13.46 -2.76 12.47
C ALA A 157 -13.96 -2.98 11.04
N GLU A 158 -15.02 -3.79 10.84
CA GLU A 158 -15.65 -3.95 9.52
C GLU A 158 -16.28 -2.65 9.01
N ALA A 159 -16.90 -1.86 9.88
CA ALA A 159 -17.47 -0.56 9.53
C ALA A 159 -16.37 0.46 9.20
N GLU A 160 -15.28 0.47 9.97
CA GLU A 160 -14.10 1.28 9.70
C GLU A 160 -13.44 0.90 8.38
N LEU A 161 -13.22 -0.39 8.13
CA LEU A 161 -12.60 -0.90 6.90
C LEU A 161 -13.36 -0.44 5.65
N ARG A 162 -14.70 -0.45 5.70
CA ARG A 162 -15.54 0.06 4.61
C ARG A 162 -15.34 1.55 4.32
N ALA A 163 -15.02 2.35 5.34
CA ALA A 163 -14.75 3.78 5.18
C ALA A 163 -13.33 4.06 4.64
N LEU A 164 -12.41 3.10 4.76
CA LEU A 164 -11.02 3.19 4.31
C LEU A 164 -10.82 2.80 2.84
N PHE A 165 -11.82 2.21 2.18
CA PHE A 165 -11.70 1.83 0.77
C PHE A 165 -11.42 3.04 -0.11
N PRO A 166 -10.41 2.97 -0.99
CA PRO A 166 -10.20 3.98 -2.01
C PRO A 166 -11.44 4.20 -2.88
N ARG A 167 -11.59 5.41 -3.43
CA ARG A 167 -12.57 5.68 -4.47
C ARG A 167 -12.33 4.78 -5.71
N GLY A 168 -13.35 4.63 -6.54
CA GLY A 168 -13.30 3.84 -7.77
C GLY A 168 -13.74 2.38 -7.60
N TYR A 169 -14.11 1.92 -6.40
CA TYR A 169 -14.83 0.65 -6.24
C TYR A 169 -16.34 0.85 -6.34
N THR A 170 -17.04 -0.08 -6.99
CA THR A 170 -18.52 -0.12 -6.94
C THR A 170 -18.98 -0.60 -5.55
N PRO A 171 -20.22 -0.31 -5.13
CA PRO A 171 -20.71 -0.68 -3.80
C PRO A 171 -20.64 -2.17 -3.47
N ASP A 172 -20.66 -3.01 -4.50
CA ASP A 172 -20.62 -4.48 -4.47
C ASP A 172 -19.25 -5.07 -4.84
N ALA A 173 -18.26 -4.22 -5.17
CA ALA A 173 -16.93 -4.70 -5.55
C ALA A 173 -16.15 -5.28 -4.37
N CYS A 174 -16.44 -4.87 -3.13
CA CYS A 174 -15.71 -5.28 -1.94
C CYS A 174 -16.59 -6.14 -1.01
N GLU A 175 -16.18 -7.37 -0.78
CA GLU A 175 -16.85 -8.32 0.09
C GLU A 175 -16.02 -8.55 1.36
N LEU A 176 -16.65 -8.40 2.53
CA LEU A 176 -16.03 -8.70 3.82
C LEU A 176 -15.74 -10.20 3.93
N GLN A 177 -14.57 -10.53 4.46
CA GLN A 177 -14.08 -11.89 4.61
C GLN A 177 -13.82 -12.21 6.09
N THR A 178 -13.74 -13.49 6.42
CA THR A 178 -13.25 -13.92 7.73
C THR A 178 -11.81 -13.45 7.91
N PRO A 179 -11.48 -12.63 8.92
CA PRO A 179 -10.14 -12.10 9.08
C PRO A 179 -9.12 -13.22 9.37
N PRO A 180 -7.89 -13.11 8.86
CA PRO A 180 -6.79 -13.99 9.25
C PRO A 180 -6.41 -13.78 10.72
N THR A 181 -5.59 -14.69 11.26
CA THR A 181 -5.09 -14.57 12.63
C THR A 181 -4.32 -13.26 12.82
N GLY A 182 -4.71 -12.49 13.84
CA GLY A 182 -4.13 -11.18 14.13
C GLY A 182 -4.83 -10.01 13.44
N ALA A 183 -5.86 -10.25 12.62
CA ALA A 183 -6.68 -9.21 12.01
C ALA A 183 -8.06 -9.10 12.70
N LEU A 184 -8.62 -7.88 12.66
CA LEU A 184 -9.97 -7.57 13.18
C LEU A 184 -11.02 -7.56 12.06
N ALA A 185 -10.62 -7.14 10.86
CA ALA A 185 -11.47 -7.10 9.69
C ALA A 185 -10.64 -7.35 8.43
N GLU A 186 -11.21 -8.03 7.44
CA GLU A 186 -10.64 -8.18 6.11
C GLU A 186 -11.72 -8.02 5.03
N ALA A 187 -11.34 -7.46 3.89
CA ALA A 187 -12.18 -7.37 2.72
C ALA A 187 -11.39 -7.76 1.47
N SER A 188 -12.03 -8.55 0.61
CA SER A 188 -11.56 -8.85 -0.73
C SER A 188 -12.35 -8.00 -1.72
N CYS A 189 -11.65 -7.18 -2.49
CA CYS A 189 -12.22 -6.33 -3.52
C CYS A 189 -11.90 -6.85 -4.92
N GLY A 190 -12.87 -6.74 -5.82
CA GLY A 190 -12.73 -6.95 -7.26
C GLY A 190 -12.10 -5.73 -7.95
N ALA A 191 -12.56 -5.45 -9.17
CA ALA A 191 -11.95 -4.41 -9.99
C ALA A 191 -12.28 -3.00 -9.48
N ASN A 192 -11.25 -2.17 -9.36
CA ASN A 192 -11.39 -0.72 -9.29
C ASN A 192 -11.57 -0.16 -10.71
N THR A 193 -12.55 0.72 -10.91
CA THR A 193 -12.95 1.23 -12.23
C THR A 193 -12.10 2.40 -12.71
N ASP A 194 -11.25 2.97 -11.85
CA ASP A 194 -10.41 4.10 -12.24
C ASP A 194 -9.24 3.62 -13.14
N PRO A 195 -8.73 4.47 -14.05
CA PRO A 195 -7.64 4.11 -14.94
C PRO A 195 -6.40 3.60 -14.20
N GLY A 196 -5.89 2.44 -14.59
CA GLY A 196 -4.76 1.78 -13.93
C GLY A 196 -5.10 1.10 -12.60
N GLY A 197 -6.38 1.08 -12.22
CA GLY A 197 -6.88 0.44 -11.01
C GLY A 197 -6.64 -1.08 -10.99
N PRO A 198 -6.48 -1.66 -9.80
CA PRO A 198 -6.31 -3.09 -9.66
C PRO A 198 -7.59 -3.86 -10.04
N PRO A 199 -7.47 -5.01 -10.71
CA PRO A 199 -8.58 -5.95 -10.85
C PRO A 199 -8.89 -6.73 -9.57
N ALA A 200 -7.98 -6.72 -8.59
CA ALA A 200 -8.17 -7.36 -7.30
C ALA A 200 -7.36 -6.66 -6.19
N ALA A 201 -7.97 -6.53 -5.01
CA ALA A 201 -7.33 -5.98 -3.83
C ALA A 201 -7.77 -6.70 -2.56
N THR A 202 -6.92 -6.67 -1.54
CA THR A 202 -7.23 -7.12 -0.19
C THR A 202 -6.90 -5.99 0.77
N TYR A 203 -7.82 -5.69 1.68
CA TYR A 203 -7.66 -4.68 2.72
C TYR A 203 -7.93 -5.33 4.07
N THR A 204 -7.02 -5.15 5.02
CA THR A 204 -7.08 -5.84 6.31
C THR A 204 -6.73 -4.87 7.43
N ILE A 205 -7.58 -4.76 8.45
CA ILE A 205 -7.28 -4.05 9.70
C ILE A 205 -6.65 -5.04 10.66
N ALA A 206 -5.40 -4.77 11.05
CA ALA A 206 -4.66 -5.54 12.04
C ALA A 206 -5.12 -5.20 13.47
N ALA A 207 -5.01 -6.17 14.39
CA ALA A 207 -5.37 -5.98 15.80
C ALA A 207 -4.40 -5.06 16.55
N ASP A 208 -3.13 -5.05 16.13
CA ASP A 208 -2.06 -4.25 16.71
C ASP A 208 -0.88 -4.09 15.74
N ASP A 209 0.10 -3.27 16.13
CA ASP A 209 1.30 -3.00 15.33
C ASP A 209 2.10 -4.27 14.98
N THR A 210 2.13 -5.27 15.87
CA THR A 210 2.87 -6.52 15.63
C THR A 210 2.17 -7.35 14.57
N ALA A 211 0.85 -7.42 14.62
CA ALA A 211 0.05 -8.08 13.60
C ALA A 211 0.14 -7.35 12.26
N LEU A 212 0.17 -6.01 12.26
CA LEU A 212 0.35 -5.19 11.05
C LEU A 212 1.70 -5.47 10.38
N ASP A 213 2.78 -5.44 11.16
CA ASP A 213 4.13 -5.72 10.66
C ASP A 213 4.26 -7.16 10.15
N THR A 214 3.65 -8.11 10.83
CA THR A 214 3.64 -9.52 10.43
C THR A 214 2.91 -9.70 9.11
N ALA A 215 1.67 -9.17 8.99
CA ALA A 215 0.89 -9.25 7.76
C ALA A 215 1.61 -8.59 6.58
N PHE A 216 2.30 -7.46 6.81
CA PHE A 216 3.09 -6.82 5.76
C PHE A 216 4.31 -7.64 5.34
N ASN A 217 5.04 -8.20 6.31
CA ASN A 217 6.19 -9.04 6.02
C ASN A 217 5.79 -10.32 5.27
N ASP A 218 4.64 -10.91 5.59
CA ASP A 218 4.10 -12.07 4.85
C ASP A 218 3.90 -11.74 3.36
N VAL A 219 3.41 -10.53 3.04
CA VAL A 219 3.27 -10.07 1.65
C VAL A 219 4.63 -9.92 0.98
N VAL A 220 5.63 -9.37 1.69
CA VAL A 220 6.99 -9.20 1.18
C VAL A 220 7.64 -10.56 0.92
N GLU A 221 7.54 -11.51 1.85
CA GLU A 221 8.11 -12.86 1.74
C GLU A 221 7.45 -13.68 0.62
N ALA A 222 6.15 -13.49 0.39
CA ALA A 222 5.42 -14.13 -0.70
C ALA A 222 5.70 -13.51 -2.09
N SER A 223 6.51 -12.45 -2.16
CA SER A 223 6.72 -11.65 -3.37
C SER A 223 8.19 -11.52 -3.74
N THR A 224 8.47 -11.32 -5.02
CA THR A 224 9.80 -10.85 -5.46
C THR A 224 9.84 -9.34 -5.37
N ILE A 225 10.73 -8.80 -4.55
CA ILE A 225 10.91 -7.36 -4.37
C ILE A 225 11.45 -6.72 -5.65
N VAL A 226 10.84 -5.62 -6.08
CA VAL A 226 11.33 -4.79 -7.19
C VAL A 226 11.40 -3.32 -6.78
N THR A 227 12.19 -2.52 -7.49
CA THR A 227 12.20 -1.08 -7.30
C THR A 227 10.86 -0.48 -7.72
N CYS A 228 10.28 0.35 -6.86
CA CYS A 228 9.06 1.07 -7.21
C CYS A 228 9.33 2.07 -8.35
N PRO A 229 8.33 2.36 -9.20
CA PRO A 229 8.40 3.43 -10.20
C PRO A 229 8.96 4.74 -9.64
N GLY A 230 9.76 5.43 -10.46
CA GLY A 230 10.52 6.61 -10.00
C GLY A 230 11.85 6.28 -9.28
N ASN A 231 12.35 5.04 -9.41
CA ASN A 231 13.58 4.55 -8.77
C ASN A 231 13.53 4.60 -7.23
N ILE A 232 12.36 4.37 -6.65
CA ILE A 232 12.16 4.37 -5.21
C ILE A 232 12.46 2.98 -4.65
N GLN A 233 13.30 2.92 -3.62
CA GLN A 233 13.63 1.66 -2.95
C GLN A 233 12.38 1.06 -2.28
N SER A 234 12.24 -0.26 -2.38
CA SER A 234 11.13 -1.05 -1.86
C SER A 234 11.69 -2.16 -0.94
N PRO A 235 11.07 -2.41 0.23
CA PRO A 235 10.08 -1.58 0.89
C PRO A 235 10.66 -0.23 1.38
N GLY A 236 9.82 0.78 1.59
CA GLY A 236 10.25 2.10 2.08
C GLY A 236 9.12 2.96 2.64
N PRO A 237 9.44 4.04 3.38
CA PRO A 237 8.41 4.90 3.97
C PRO A 237 7.61 5.63 2.89
N TRP A 238 6.29 5.72 3.05
CA TRP A 238 5.42 6.54 2.21
C TRP A 238 4.64 7.56 3.02
N ARG A 239 4.06 8.53 2.32
CA ARG A 239 3.40 9.72 2.89
C ARG A 239 2.15 10.00 2.07
N ARG A 240 1.03 10.31 2.72
CA ARG A 240 -0.19 10.76 2.03
C ARG A 240 0.05 12.07 1.30
N ASN A 241 -0.62 12.27 0.17
CA ASN A 241 -0.56 13.53 -0.58
C ASN A 241 -1.06 14.73 0.23
N ALA A 242 -2.08 14.51 1.08
CA ALA A 242 -2.66 15.56 1.92
C ALA A 242 -1.73 15.97 3.09
N THR A 243 -0.83 15.08 3.53
CA THR A 243 0.04 15.29 4.69
C THR A 243 1.49 14.91 4.38
N PRO A 244 2.16 15.58 3.41
CA PRO A 244 3.48 15.16 2.92
C PRO A 244 4.60 15.30 3.96
N GLN A 245 4.36 15.94 5.10
CA GLN A 245 5.33 16.07 6.18
C GLN A 245 5.27 14.91 7.19
N LYS A 246 4.23 14.08 7.17
CA LYS A 246 4.07 12.91 8.05
C LYS A 246 4.28 11.61 7.27
N VAL A 247 5.07 10.68 7.80
CA VAL A 247 5.14 9.31 7.29
C VAL A 247 3.86 8.58 7.69
N SER A 248 3.21 7.95 6.72
CA SER A 248 1.91 7.30 6.90
C SER A 248 2.03 5.78 7.03
N GLY A 249 3.13 5.21 6.54
CA GLY A 249 3.43 3.79 6.71
C GLY A 249 4.58 3.36 5.80
N VAL A 250 4.56 2.08 5.40
CA VAL A 250 5.55 1.46 4.52
C VAL A 250 4.90 1.02 3.22
N LEU A 251 5.54 1.31 2.10
CA LEU A 251 5.15 0.93 0.75
C LEU A 251 6.07 -0.17 0.24
N PHE A 252 5.49 -1.10 -0.49
CA PHE A 252 6.14 -2.19 -1.16
C PHE A 252 5.67 -2.29 -2.62
N CYS A 253 6.62 -2.42 -3.53
CA CYS A 253 6.42 -2.86 -4.90
C CYS A 253 7.09 -4.20 -5.12
N GLY A 254 6.37 -5.13 -5.75
CA GLY A 254 6.85 -6.47 -5.99
C GLY A 254 6.12 -7.17 -7.13
N LEU A 255 6.50 -8.44 -7.32
CA LEU A 255 5.85 -9.38 -8.22
C LEU A 255 5.44 -10.63 -7.45
N GLN A 256 4.18 -11.05 -7.59
CA GLN A 256 3.73 -12.38 -7.19
C GLN A 256 3.66 -13.26 -8.44
N GLY A 257 4.68 -14.10 -8.63
CA GLY A 257 4.95 -14.73 -9.92
C GLY A 257 5.26 -13.66 -10.97
N SER A 258 4.45 -13.55 -12.03
CA SER A 258 4.57 -12.50 -13.05
C SER A 258 3.62 -11.32 -12.85
N ARG A 259 2.86 -11.28 -11.74
CA ARG A 259 1.82 -10.27 -11.51
C ARG A 259 2.34 -9.14 -10.64
N PRO A 260 2.30 -7.87 -11.11
CA PRO A 260 2.55 -6.70 -10.28
C PRO A 260 1.72 -6.67 -9.00
N VAL A 261 2.38 -6.35 -7.89
CA VAL A 261 1.74 -6.11 -6.59
C VAL A 261 2.27 -4.81 -6.03
N VAL A 262 1.36 -3.98 -5.54
CA VAL A 262 1.66 -2.83 -4.70
C VAL A 262 0.98 -3.10 -3.36
N ALA A 263 1.74 -3.05 -2.27
CA ALA A 263 1.22 -3.21 -0.93
C ALA A 263 1.69 -2.06 -0.05
N TRP A 264 0.84 -1.60 0.86
CA TRP A 264 1.23 -0.56 1.80
C TRP A 264 0.50 -0.69 3.13
N THR A 265 1.13 -0.20 4.18
CA THR A 265 0.50 -0.02 5.48
C THR A 265 0.02 1.41 5.67
N ASN A 266 -1.08 1.62 6.39
CA ASN A 266 -1.33 2.88 7.09
C ASN A 266 -1.27 2.62 8.60
N THR A 267 -0.28 3.20 9.26
CA THR A 267 -0.05 3.01 10.70
C THR A 267 -1.16 3.62 11.55
N ASP A 268 -1.74 4.75 11.17
CA ASP A 268 -2.79 5.39 11.99
C ASP A 268 -4.10 4.57 12.01
N ASP A 269 -4.36 3.79 10.96
CA ASP A 269 -5.60 3.01 10.78
C ASP A 269 -5.38 1.50 11.00
N SER A 270 -4.19 1.09 11.45
CA SER A 270 -3.75 -0.32 11.51
C SER A 270 -4.03 -1.12 10.22
N LEU A 271 -4.01 -0.45 9.07
CA LEU A 271 -4.45 -1.01 7.80
C LEU A 271 -3.27 -1.55 7.00
N ILE A 272 -3.42 -2.75 6.43
CA ILE A 272 -2.64 -3.19 5.28
C ILE A 272 -3.54 -3.29 4.05
N ALA A 273 -3.05 -2.74 2.94
CA ALA A 273 -3.69 -2.83 1.64
C ALA A 273 -2.75 -3.53 0.66
N VAL A 274 -3.26 -4.52 -0.06
CA VAL A 274 -2.53 -5.28 -1.07
C VAL A 274 -3.31 -5.26 -2.36
N VAL A 275 -2.80 -4.57 -3.37
CA VAL A 275 -3.44 -4.50 -4.69
C VAL A 275 -2.62 -5.29 -5.70
N LYS A 276 -3.30 -6.10 -6.51
CA LYS A 276 -2.66 -7.04 -7.44
C LYS A 276 -3.16 -6.81 -8.86
N ALA A 277 -2.24 -6.77 -9.80
CA ALA A 277 -2.58 -6.85 -11.21
C ALA A 277 -3.01 -8.27 -11.60
N GLY A 278 -3.92 -8.35 -12.58
CA GLY A 278 -4.30 -9.59 -13.25
C GLY A 278 -3.27 -9.99 -14.31
N ALA A 279 -3.45 -11.15 -14.94
CA ALA A 279 -2.55 -11.61 -16.01
C ALA A 279 -2.55 -10.67 -17.24
N GLN A 280 -3.67 -10.02 -17.52
CA GLN A 280 -3.80 -8.92 -18.50
C GLN A 280 -4.11 -7.59 -17.81
N GLY A 281 -3.69 -7.45 -16.54
CA GLY A 281 -3.95 -6.27 -15.73
C GLY A 281 -2.99 -5.12 -16.01
N PRO A 282 -3.09 -4.03 -15.22
CA PRO A 282 -2.18 -2.90 -15.33
C PRO A 282 -0.72 -3.32 -15.09
N THR A 283 0.21 -2.61 -15.74
CA THR A 283 1.64 -2.72 -15.41
C THR A 283 1.91 -2.19 -14.00
N LEU A 284 3.10 -2.48 -13.45
CA LEU A 284 3.50 -1.92 -12.16
C LEU A 284 3.45 -0.38 -12.15
N ASP A 285 3.88 0.28 -13.23
CA ASP A 285 3.83 1.74 -13.35
C ASP A 285 2.39 2.27 -13.30
N GLN A 286 1.46 1.61 -13.99
CA GLN A 286 0.05 1.99 -13.98
C GLN A 286 -0.58 1.78 -12.59
N LEU A 287 -0.30 0.63 -11.97
CA LEU A 287 -0.83 0.30 -10.65
C LEU A 287 -0.26 1.23 -9.56
N TYR A 288 1.02 1.57 -9.65
CA TYR A 288 1.66 2.55 -8.77
C TYR A 288 1.09 3.96 -8.96
N THR A 289 0.82 4.37 -10.20
CA THR A 289 0.19 5.65 -10.51
C THR A 289 -1.23 5.73 -9.96
N TRP A 290 -1.99 4.63 -10.04
CA TRP A 290 -3.28 4.54 -9.38
C TRP A 290 -3.13 4.68 -7.86
N TRP A 291 -2.25 3.89 -7.24
CA TRP A 291 -2.00 3.95 -5.79
C TRP A 291 -1.62 5.35 -5.31
N SER A 292 -0.72 6.04 -6.02
CA SER A 292 -0.25 7.36 -5.63
C SER A 292 -1.34 8.43 -5.65
N SER A 293 -2.44 8.23 -6.38
CA SER A 293 -3.60 9.14 -6.38
C SER A 293 -4.72 8.74 -5.41
N HIS A 294 -4.63 7.54 -4.82
CA HIS A 294 -5.64 6.90 -3.98
C HIS A 294 -5.19 6.67 -2.53
N SER A 295 -3.95 6.99 -2.21
CA SER A 295 -3.33 6.85 -0.89
C SER A 295 -3.11 8.16 -0.17
#